data_AF-A0A928CHR7-F1
#
_entry.id   AF-A0A928CHR7-F1
#
_cell.length_a   1.000
_cell.length_b   1.000
_cell.length_c   1.000
_cell.angle_alpha   90.00
_cell.angle_beta   90.00
_cell.angle_gamma   90.00
#
_symmetry.space_group_name_H-M   'P 1'
#
loop_
_entity.id
_entity.type
_entity.pdbx_description
1 polymer ?
#
loop_
_entity_poly.entity_id
_entity_poly.type
_entity_poly.pdbx_seq_one_letter_code
_entity_poly.pdbx_strand_id
1 'polypeptide(L)'
;MFCFDINLHFAKLFLHLLCFANFFRLGNIFFLRFLCFECIIHLLNFFCRGVYEKTNFFALTIISLFFLSCSDETVKPGGDYQFEGSVLQSIEVRTLPTKTVYSVGEEFEPDGLVLTANYIDYFANGDERETTRTIKYSVYKDSITFSQTDFSSVGEKEITVTYEGKSTSFNVTVE
;
A
#
# COMPACT_ATOMS: atom_id res chain seq x y z
N MET A 1 57.87 -20.60 39.18
CA MET A 1 58.52 -19.43 38.57
C MET A 1 57.61 -18.24 38.80
N PHE A 2 58.06 -17.33 39.68
CA PHE A 2 57.61 -15.96 40.02
C PHE A 2 56.18 -15.47 39.70
N CYS A 3 55.50 -14.99 40.76
CA CYS A 3 54.47 -13.94 40.72
C CYS A 3 55.08 -12.60 40.28
N PHE A 4 54.33 -11.80 39.50
CA PHE A 4 54.08 -10.37 39.76
C PHE A 4 52.83 -9.89 39.02
N ASP A 5 52.14 -8.95 39.67
CA ASP A 5 50.88 -8.25 39.35
C ASP A 5 50.60 -7.85 37.90
N ILE A 6 49.31 -7.71 37.55
CA ILE A 6 48.74 -6.45 37.02
C ILE A 6 47.19 -6.58 36.96
N ASN A 7 46.58 -6.23 38.09
CA ASN A 7 45.25 -5.64 38.16
C ASN A 7 45.32 -4.24 37.51
N LEU A 8 45.40 -4.14 36.16
CA LEU A 8 45.44 -2.83 35.48
C LEU A 8 45.09 -2.88 33.98
N HIS A 9 44.15 -3.72 33.55
CA HIS A 9 43.63 -3.65 32.18
C HIS A 9 42.09 -3.70 32.04
N PHE A 10 41.36 -3.77 33.17
CA PHE A 10 39.90 -3.66 33.20
C PHE A 10 39.37 -2.22 33.21
N ALA A 11 40.22 -1.21 33.45
CA ALA A 11 39.80 0.18 33.62
C ALA A 11 39.94 1.07 32.36
N LYS A 12 40.40 0.54 31.21
CA LYS A 12 40.61 1.35 29.99
C LYS A 12 39.68 1.05 28.82
N LEU A 13 38.78 0.08 28.95
CA LEU A 13 37.75 -0.21 27.93
C LEU A 13 36.35 0.25 28.33
N PHE A 14 36.21 0.94 29.47
CA PHE A 14 34.93 1.50 29.95
C PHE A 14 34.79 3.02 29.66
N LEU A 15 35.77 3.63 28.98
CA LEU A 15 35.82 5.07 28.72
C LEU A 15 35.81 5.44 27.23
N HIS A 16 35.22 4.60 26.37
CA HIS A 16 35.04 4.90 24.95
C HIS A 16 33.67 4.46 24.38
N LEU A 17 32.67 4.30 25.25
CA LEU A 17 31.27 4.11 24.88
C LEU A 17 30.36 5.20 25.49
N LEU A 18 30.93 6.38 25.75
CA LEU A 18 30.20 7.62 26.04
C LEU A 18 30.54 8.65 24.95
N CYS A 19 30.10 8.39 23.72
CA CYS A 19 30.07 9.30 22.57
C CYS A 19 29.43 8.49 21.44
N PHE A 20 28.14 8.61 21.10
CA PHE A 20 27.52 9.77 20.49
C PHE A 20 26.01 9.68 20.75
N ALA A 21 25.52 10.30 21.81
CA ALA A 21 24.12 10.70 21.90
C ALA A 21 24.00 12.06 21.21
N ASN A 22 23.77 12.08 19.89
CA ASN A 22 23.43 13.32 19.19
C ASN A 22 21.97 13.67 19.51
N PHE A 23 21.80 14.66 20.38
CA PHE A 23 20.53 15.31 20.67
C PHE A 23 20.11 16.19 19.48
N PHE A 24 18.92 15.95 18.93
CA PHE A 24 18.24 16.93 18.09
C PHE A 24 16.94 17.33 18.80
N ARG A 25 16.80 18.62 19.10
CA ARG A 25 15.72 19.18 19.92
C ARG A 25 14.77 19.98 19.04
N LEU A 26 13.51 19.54 18.94
CA LEU A 26 12.38 20.32 18.44
C LEU A 26 11.19 20.07 19.38
N GLY A 27 11.04 20.95 20.37
CA GLY A 27 9.92 20.90 21.32
C GLY A 27 9.92 19.72 22.31
N ASN A 28 8.74 19.38 22.84
CA ASN A 28 8.52 18.45 23.97
C ASN A 28 8.30 16.98 23.56
N ILE A 29 8.88 16.51 22.46
CA ILE A 29 8.70 15.12 22.00
C ILE A 29 10.06 14.48 21.74
N PHE A 30 10.35 13.38 22.44
CA PHE A 30 11.54 12.54 22.21
C PHE A 30 11.27 11.55 21.07
N PHE A 31 12.01 11.65 19.96
CA PHE A 31 12.09 10.60 18.94
C PHE A 31 13.34 9.74 19.20
N LEU A 32 13.16 8.51 19.68
CA LEU A 32 14.20 7.49 19.57
C LEU A 32 14.15 6.92 18.15
N ARG A 33 15.15 7.30 17.33
CA ARG A 33 15.44 6.60 16.08
C ARG A 33 15.98 5.22 16.44
N PHE A 34 15.14 4.19 16.31
CA PHE A 34 15.54 2.80 16.42
C PHE A 34 16.54 2.47 15.29
N LEU A 35 17.82 2.51 15.62
CA LEU A 35 18.86 1.89 14.83
C LEU A 35 18.78 0.38 15.07
N CYS A 36 18.21 -0.30 14.08
CA CYS A 36 18.50 -1.66 13.65
C CYS A 36 18.40 -2.77 14.73
N PHE A 37 17.19 -3.32 14.86
CA PHE A 37 16.84 -4.47 15.68
C PHE A 37 17.34 -5.83 15.13
N GLU A 38 18.22 -5.84 14.13
CA GLU A 38 18.74 -7.08 13.50
C GLU A 38 20.10 -7.53 14.07
N CYS A 39 20.79 -6.73 14.91
CA CYS A 39 22.12 -7.09 15.42
C CYS A 39 22.17 -7.68 16.85
N ILE A 40 21.07 -7.71 17.61
CA ILE A 40 21.08 -8.22 19.00
C ILE A 40 20.73 -9.71 19.09
N ILE A 41 19.96 -10.25 18.12
CA ILE A 41 19.56 -11.67 18.11
C ILE A 41 20.75 -12.61 17.82
N HIS A 42 21.77 -12.14 17.09
CA HIS A 42 22.95 -12.96 16.79
C HIS A 42 23.97 -13.04 17.94
N LEU A 43 24.01 -12.04 18.83
CA LEU A 43 24.92 -12.05 19.99
C LEU A 43 24.39 -12.86 21.17
N LEU A 44 23.07 -12.99 21.32
CA LEU A 44 22.46 -13.85 22.34
C LEU A 44 22.48 -15.34 21.96
N ASN A 45 22.47 -15.67 20.66
CA ASN A 45 22.59 -17.06 20.19
C ASN A 45 24.02 -17.62 20.24
N PHE A 46 25.06 -16.79 20.43
CA PHE A 46 26.44 -17.27 20.58
C PHE A 46 26.81 -17.59 22.04
N PHE A 47 26.08 -17.04 23.03
CA PHE A 47 26.33 -17.31 24.45
C PHE A 47 25.68 -18.61 24.97
N CYS A 48 24.72 -19.19 24.25
CA CYS A 48 24.05 -20.43 24.68
C CYS A 48 24.75 -21.74 24.27
N ARG A 49 25.93 -21.70 23.62
CA ARG A 49 26.64 -22.93 23.19
C ARG A 49 27.90 -23.28 23.99
N GLY A 50 28.17 -22.59 25.11
CA GLY A 50 29.46 -22.67 25.80
C GLY A 50 29.49 -23.21 27.23
N VAL A 51 28.37 -23.59 27.86
CA VAL A 51 28.38 -24.14 29.23
C VAL A 51 27.27 -25.16 29.42
N TYR A 52 27.46 -26.37 28.92
CA TYR A 52 26.69 -27.54 29.37
C TYR A 52 27.64 -28.74 29.49
N GLU A 53 28.50 -28.70 30.49
CA GLU A 53 29.06 -29.92 31.05
C GLU A 53 29.27 -29.75 32.56
N LYS A 54 28.53 -30.58 33.31
CA LYS A 54 28.60 -30.87 34.76
C LYS A 54 27.72 -30.04 35.71
N THR A 55 26.80 -30.79 36.33
CA THR A 55 25.98 -30.53 37.53
C THR A 55 24.79 -29.57 37.31
N ASN A 56 23.54 -29.82 37.71
CA ASN A 56 22.97 -30.84 38.57
C ASN A 56 21.45 -30.96 38.30
N PHE A 57 20.90 -32.15 38.52
CA PHE A 57 19.60 -32.68 38.07
C PHE A 57 18.33 -32.04 38.70
N PHE A 58 18.36 -30.76 39.10
CA PHE A 58 17.24 -30.11 39.82
C PHE A 58 16.71 -28.81 39.21
N ALA A 59 17.24 -28.36 38.07
CA ALA A 59 16.84 -27.08 37.43
C ALA A 59 15.87 -27.22 36.24
N LEU A 60 15.48 -28.45 35.86
CA LEU A 60 14.75 -28.70 34.61
C LEU A 60 13.21 -28.73 34.73
N THR A 61 12.64 -28.63 35.93
CA THR A 61 11.17 -28.63 36.09
C THR A 61 10.53 -27.25 36.22
N ILE A 62 11.32 -26.19 36.42
CA ILE A 62 10.79 -24.81 36.58
C ILE A 62 10.87 -24.00 35.29
N ILE A 63 11.73 -24.37 34.34
CA ILE A 63 11.85 -23.67 33.05
C ILE A 63 10.73 -24.10 32.06
N SER A 64 10.03 -25.21 32.31
CA SER A 64 8.90 -25.66 31.48
C SER A 64 7.55 -25.00 31.80
N LEU A 65 7.46 -24.18 32.87
CA LEU A 65 6.24 -23.47 33.25
C LEU A 65 6.30 -21.96 33.01
N PHE A 66 7.39 -21.44 32.44
CA PHE A 66 7.57 -20.02 32.15
C PHE A 66 7.70 -19.70 30.65
N PHE A 67 7.22 -20.59 29.78
CA PHE A 67 7.11 -20.36 28.33
C PHE A 67 5.66 -20.49 27.82
N LEU A 68 4.66 -20.38 28.70
CA LEU A 68 3.24 -20.40 28.30
C LEU A 68 2.52 -19.05 28.47
N SER A 69 3.24 -17.94 28.63
CA SER A 69 2.62 -16.62 28.58
C SER A 69 3.57 -15.58 28.00
N CYS A 70 3.62 -15.51 26.67
CA CYS A 70 3.34 -14.27 25.94
C CYS A 70 3.55 -14.54 24.45
N SER A 71 2.63 -15.31 23.85
CA SER A 71 2.30 -15.11 22.44
C SER A 71 1.20 -14.05 22.41
N ASP A 72 1.52 -12.82 22.79
CA ASP A 72 0.64 -11.69 22.49
C ASP A 72 1.46 -10.64 21.73
N GLU A 73 1.70 -10.96 20.46
CA GLU A 73 1.79 -9.93 19.45
C GLU A 73 0.48 -9.95 18.66
N THR A 74 -0.55 -9.31 19.19
CA THR A 74 -1.46 -8.56 18.34
C THR A 74 -1.25 -7.06 18.53
N VAL A 75 0.00 -6.61 18.42
CA VAL A 75 0.25 -5.27 17.88
C VAL A 75 -0.20 -5.32 16.42
N LYS A 76 -1.49 -5.06 16.14
CA LYS A 76 -1.94 -4.80 14.78
C LYS A 76 -1.26 -3.51 14.33
N PRO A 77 -0.33 -3.52 13.36
CA PRO A 77 0.11 -2.28 12.76
C PRO A 77 -1.13 -1.62 12.14
N GLY A 78 -1.22 -0.30 12.26
CA GLY A 78 -2.39 0.45 11.81
C GLY A 78 -2.72 0.18 10.33
N GLY A 79 -3.88 -0.44 10.10
CA GLY A 79 -4.70 -0.30 8.90
C GLY A 79 -4.09 -0.67 7.56
N ASP A 80 -3.67 -1.92 7.38
CA ASP A 80 -3.43 -2.46 6.03
C ASP A 80 -4.78 -2.79 5.36
N TYR A 81 -5.30 -1.87 4.56
CA TYR A 81 -6.35 -2.20 3.59
C TYR A 81 -5.72 -3.03 2.47
N GLN A 82 -5.79 -4.35 2.59
CA GLN A 82 -5.27 -5.30 1.61
C GLN A 82 -6.19 -5.31 0.38
N PHE A 83 -5.94 -4.45 -0.61
CA PHE A 83 -6.73 -4.41 -1.86
C PHE A 83 -6.54 -5.70 -2.67
N GLU A 84 -7.64 -6.36 -3.01
CA GLU A 84 -7.67 -7.65 -3.71
C GLU A 84 -8.03 -7.48 -5.19
N GLY A 85 -8.94 -6.57 -5.51
CA GLY A 85 -9.31 -6.30 -6.89
C GLY A 85 -10.43 -5.28 -7.03
N SER A 86 -10.76 -4.94 -8.28
CA SER A 86 -11.87 -4.05 -8.59
C SER A 86 -12.70 -4.59 -9.76
N VAL A 87 -14.02 -4.55 -9.62
CA VAL A 87 -14.96 -4.93 -10.69
C VAL A 87 -15.76 -3.71 -11.12
N LEU A 88 -15.73 -3.40 -12.42
CA LEU A 88 -16.54 -2.32 -12.99
C LEU A 88 -18.02 -2.70 -12.99
N GLN A 89 -18.84 -1.91 -12.32
CA GLN A 89 -20.29 -2.12 -12.26
C GLN A 89 -21.01 -1.38 -13.37
N SER A 90 -20.75 -0.07 -13.51
CA SER A 90 -21.43 0.78 -14.47
C SER A 90 -20.55 1.96 -14.91
N ILE A 91 -20.95 2.56 -16.02
CA ILE A 91 -20.39 3.84 -16.49
C ILE A 91 -21.53 4.82 -16.75
N GLU A 92 -21.24 6.09 -16.53
CA GLU A 92 -22.20 7.19 -16.70
C GLU A 92 -21.53 8.37 -17.40
N VAL A 93 -22.31 9.09 -18.22
CA VAL A 93 -21.83 10.32 -18.85
C VAL A 93 -21.83 11.44 -17.82
N ARG A 94 -20.63 11.90 -17.46
CA ARG A 94 -20.45 13.04 -16.54
C ARG A 94 -20.44 14.37 -17.28
N THR A 95 -19.84 14.41 -18.46
CA THR A 95 -19.74 15.60 -19.30
C THR A 95 -19.83 15.18 -20.76
N LEU A 96 -20.74 15.84 -21.49
CA LEU A 96 -20.91 15.62 -22.93
C LEU A 96 -19.65 16.09 -23.71
N PRO A 97 -19.44 15.60 -24.94
CA PRO A 97 -18.42 16.14 -25.82
C PRO A 97 -18.62 17.65 -26.05
N THR A 98 -17.56 18.37 -26.40
CA THR A 98 -17.65 19.80 -26.71
C THR A 98 -18.54 20.09 -27.92
N LYS A 99 -18.67 19.12 -28.81
CA LYS A 99 -19.49 19.20 -30.02
C LYS A 99 -20.59 18.15 -30.00
N THR A 100 -21.83 18.63 -29.98
CA THR A 100 -23.04 17.80 -29.98
C THR A 100 -23.95 18.08 -31.18
N VAL A 101 -23.54 19.01 -32.06
CA VAL A 101 -24.24 19.34 -33.30
C VAL A 101 -23.26 19.13 -34.46
N TYR A 102 -23.70 18.39 -35.48
CA TYR A 102 -22.87 17.95 -36.60
C TYR A 102 -23.59 18.21 -37.93
N SER A 103 -22.81 18.41 -38.99
CA SER A 103 -23.33 18.42 -40.35
C SER A 103 -23.36 17.02 -40.96
N VAL A 104 -24.22 16.81 -41.96
CA VAL A 104 -24.23 15.56 -42.73
C VAL A 104 -22.87 15.31 -43.40
N GLY A 105 -22.32 14.12 -43.18
CA GLY A 105 -21.01 13.66 -43.65
C GLY A 105 -19.85 13.99 -42.71
N GLU A 106 -20.13 14.63 -41.56
CA GLU A 106 -19.10 14.99 -40.60
C GLU A 106 -18.70 13.82 -39.69
N GLU A 107 -17.42 13.77 -39.32
CA GLU A 107 -16.88 12.79 -38.38
C GLU A 107 -17.19 13.19 -36.93
N PHE A 108 -17.41 12.18 -36.09
CA PHE A 108 -17.70 12.39 -34.68
C PHE A 108 -16.46 12.84 -33.89
N GLU A 109 -16.61 13.92 -33.12
CA GLU A 109 -15.56 14.52 -32.30
C GLU A 109 -15.84 14.30 -30.80
N PRO A 110 -15.33 13.21 -30.20
CA PRO A 110 -15.53 12.89 -28.78
C PRO A 110 -14.75 13.76 -27.78
N ASP A 111 -14.03 14.77 -28.24
CA ASP A 111 -13.22 15.61 -27.36
C ASP A 111 -14.09 16.32 -26.31
N GLY A 112 -13.55 16.42 -25.08
CA GLY A 112 -14.29 16.91 -23.91
C GLY A 112 -15.19 15.89 -23.20
N LEU A 113 -15.39 14.70 -23.78
CA LEU A 113 -16.15 13.65 -23.11
C LEU A 113 -15.47 13.18 -21.82
N VAL A 114 -16.25 13.17 -20.73
CA VAL A 114 -15.83 12.63 -19.44
C VAL A 114 -16.89 11.67 -18.93
N LEU A 115 -16.46 10.47 -18.56
CA LEU A 115 -17.30 9.46 -17.95
C LEU A 115 -16.95 9.29 -16.47
N THR A 116 -17.94 8.87 -15.69
CA THR A 116 -17.75 8.31 -14.35
C THR A 116 -17.88 6.81 -14.44
N ALA A 117 -16.88 6.08 -13.96
CA ALA A 117 -16.90 4.62 -13.87
C ALA A 117 -17.04 4.20 -12.41
N ASN A 118 -18.08 3.42 -12.11
CA ASN A 118 -18.40 2.97 -10.76
C ASN A 118 -17.87 1.54 -10.58
N TYR A 119 -16.99 1.34 -9.59
CA TYR A 119 -16.34 0.08 -9.27
C TYR A 119 -16.76 -0.42 -7.88
N ILE A 120 -16.76 -1.74 -7.71
CA ILE A 120 -16.65 -2.36 -6.39
C ILE A 120 -15.22 -2.81 -6.20
N ASP A 121 -14.56 -2.25 -5.19
CA ASP A 121 -13.25 -2.66 -4.74
C ASP A 121 -13.40 -3.70 -3.63
N TYR A 122 -12.70 -4.81 -3.78
CA TYR A 122 -12.66 -5.94 -2.85
C TYR A 122 -11.37 -5.90 -2.05
N PHE A 123 -11.45 -6.24 -0.76
CA PHE A 123 -10.31 -6.28 0.15
C PHE A 123 -10.17 -7.66 0.78
N ALA A 124 -8.94 -8.07 1.10
CA ALA A 124 -8.63 -9.41 1.60
C ALA A 124 -9.21 -9.72 2.99
N ASN A 125 -9.72 -8.70 3.70
CA ASN A 125 -10.48 -8.87 4.94
C ASN A 125 -11.98 -9.18 4.68
N GLY A 126 -12.39 -9.26 3.42
CA GLY A 126 -13.78 -9.46 3.00
C GLY A 126 -14.59 -8.16 2.89
N ASP A 127 -13.98 -6.98 3.06
CA ASP A 127 -14.67 -5.72 2.85
C ASP A 127 -14.90 -5.45 1.36
N GLU A 128 -16.01 -4.81 1.05
CA GLU A 128 -16.34 -4.29 -0.28
C GLU A 128 -16.60 -2.79 -0.19
N ARG A 129 -16.12 -2.03 -1.17
CA ARG A 129 -16.34 -0.57 -1.23
C ARG A 129 -16.70 -0.12 -2.62
N GLU A 130 -17.74 0.70 -2.70
CA GLU A 130 -18.04 1.42 -3.93
C GLU A 130 -17.06 2.56 -4.12
N THR A 131 -16.39 2.60 -5.26
CA THR A 131 -15.48 3.68 -5.64
C THR A 131 -15.82 4.18 -7.03
N THR A 132 -15.50 5.44 -7.29
CA THR A 132 -15.74 6.05 -8.60
C THR A 132 -14.43 6.55 -9.19
N ARG A 133 -14.26 6.35 -10.50
CA ARG A 133 -13.09 6.77 -11.26
C ARG A 133 -13.53 7.69 -12.40
N THR A 134 -12.78 8.75 -12.63
CA THR A 134 -13.05 9.69 -13.73
C THR A 134 -12.29 9.23 -14.97
N ILE A 135 -13.03 8.94 -16.04
CA ILE A 135 -12.48 8.48 -17.31
C ILE A 135 -12.58 9.63 -18.32
N LYS A 136 -11.44 10.27 -18.61
CA LYS A 136 -11.37 11.31 -19.63
C LYS A 136 -11.07 10.67 -20.97
N TYR A 137 -11.85 10.99 -22.01
CA TYR A 137 -11.63 10.43 -23.34
C TYR A 137 -10.18 10.65 -23.82
N SER A 138 -9.62 11.84 -23.60
CA SER A 138 -8.26 12.17 -24.02
C SER A 138 -7.15 11.27 -23.47
N VAL A 139 -7.39 10.58 -22.35
CA VAL A 139 -6.43 9.69 -21.69
C VAL A 139 -6.68 8.22 -22.06
N TYR A 140 -7.94 7.83 -22.20
CA TYR A 140 -8.37 6.43 -22.40
C TYR A 140 -8.86 6.16 -23.83
N LYS A 141 -8.35 6.90 -24.83
CA LYS A 141 -8.82 6.84 -26.23
C LYS A 141 -8.88 5.41 -26.77
N ASP A 142 -7.85 4.61 -26.52
CA ASP A 142 -7.72 3.25 -27.05
C ASP A 142 -8.65 2.23 -26.37
N SER A 143 -9.17 2.56 -25.18
CA SER A 143 -10.08 1.70 -24.39
C SER A 143 -11.55 2.06 -24.57
N ILE A 144 -11.84 3.19 -25.21
CA ILE A 144 -13.20 3.71 -25.41
C ILE A 144 -13.60 3.49 -26.86
N THR A 145 -14.80 2.96 -27.07
CA THR A 145 -15.37 2.75 -28.41
C THR A 145 -16.74 3.39 -28.51
N PHE A 146 -17.11 3.79 -29.74
CA PHE A 146 -18.39 4.44 -30.05
C PHE A 146 -19.15 3.62 -31.08
N SER A 147 -20.48 3.59 -30.97
CA SER A 147 -21.34 2.87 -31.93
C SER A 147 -21.38 3.50 -33.32
N GLN A 148 -21.11 4.81 -33.41
CA GLN A 148 -21.10 5.57 -34.65
C GLN A 148 -19.93 6.54 -34.62
N THR A 149 -19.27 6.70 -35.78
CA THR A 149 -18.13 7.60 -35.97
C THR A 149 -18.37 8.65 -37.04
N ASP A 150 -19.45 8.53 -37.81
CA ASP A 150 -19.81 9.37 -38.93
C ASP A 150 -21.34 9.57 -39.00
N PHE A 151 -21.76 10.75 -39.47
CA PHE A 151 -23.18 11.11 -39.51
C PHE A 151 -23.69 11.22 -40.95
N SER A 152 -24.44 10.22 -41.43
CA SER A 152 -24.91 10.19 -42.82
C SER A 152 -26.34 10.70 -43.04
N SER A 153 -27.08 11.06 -41.99
CA SER A 153 -28.43 11.61 -42.12
C SER A 153 -28.76 12.61 -41.02
N VAL A 154 -29.57 13.60 -41.38
CA VAL A 154 -30.16 14.60 -40.47
C VAL A 154 -31.01 13.93 -39.40
N GLY A 155 -31.08 14.55 -38.22
CA GLY A 155 -31.92 14.15 -37.09
C GLY A 155 -31.11 13.89 -35.81
N GLU A 156 -31.82 13.54 -34.73
CA GLU A 156 -31.19 13.11 -33.49
C GLU A 156 -30.55 11.72 -33.67
N LYS A 157 -29.32 11.58 -33.17
CA LYS A 157 -28.53 10.35 -33.17
C LYS A 157 -28.16 9.99 -31.76
N GLU A 158 -28.39 8.74 -31.39
CA GLU A 158 -27.94 8.18 -30.12
C GLU A 158 -26.56 7.55 -30.30
N ILE A 159 -25.57 8.09 -29.59
CA ILE A 159 -24.21 7.56 -29.54
C ILE A 159 -24.07 6.70 -28.29
N THR A 160 -23.73 5.44 -28.49
CA THR A 160 -23.39 4.52 -27.39
C THR A 160 -21.88 4.52 -27.22
N VAL A 161 -21.43 4.89 -26.03
CA VAL A 161 -20.02 4.80 -25.62
C VAL A 161 -19.82 3.55 -24.77
N THR A 162 -18.73 2.81 -25.05
CA THR A 162 -18.39 1.57 -24.34
C THR A 162 -16.99 1.66 -23.75
N TYR A 163 -16.86 1.28 -22.47
CA TYR A 163 -15.62 1.22 -21.71
C TYR A 163 -15.60 -0.05 -20.87
N GLU A 164 -14.54 -0.88 -21.01
CA GLU A 164 -14.38 -2.16 -20.28
C GLU A 164 -15.62 -3.07 -20.32
N GLY A 165 -16.35 -3.07 -21.44
CA GLY A 165 -17.56 -3.89 -21.65
C GLY A 165 -18.84 -3.35 -21.01
N LYS A 166 -18.80 -2.17 -20.37
CA LYS A 166 -19.99 -1.42 -19.95
C LYS A 166 -20.28 -0.32 -20.95
N SER A 167 -21.56 0.02 -21.11
CA SER A 167 -22.01 1.00 -22.09
C SER A 167 -22.97 2.01 -21.48
N THR A 168 -22.95 3.23 -22.01
CA THR A 168 -23.93 4.29 -21.73
C THR A 168 -24.17 5.07 -23.02
N SER A 169 -25.28 5.80 -23.10
CA SER A 169 -25.69 6.50 -24.33
C SER A 169 -25.95 7.98 -24.07
N PHE A 170 -25.73 8.79 -25.10
CA PHE A 170 -26.14 10.19 -25.15
C PHE A 170 -26.53 10.59 -26.56
N ASN A 171 -27.28 11.68 -26.68
CA ASN A 171 -27.78 12.15 -27.97
C ASN A 171 -26.93 13.29 -28.53
N VAL A 172 -26.80 13.29 -29.85
CA VAL A 172 -26.25 14.39 -30.66
C VAL A 172 -27.23 14.71 -31.79
N THR A 173 -27.14 15.91 -32.33
CA THR A 173 -28.04 16.39 -33.40
C THR A 173 -27.28 16.54 -34.69
N VAL A 174 -27.83 16.04 -35.79
CA VAL A 174 -27.29 16.25 -37.13
C VAL A 174 -28.23 17.17 -37.91
N GLU A 175 -27.69 18.24 -38.50
CA GLU A 175 -28.43 19.24 -39.30
C GLU A 175 -27.88 19.44 -40.72
#